data_AF-A0A0G1T9K7-F1
#
_entry.id   AF-A0A0G1T9K7-F1
#
_cell.length_a   1.000
_cell.length_b   1.000
_cell.length_c   1.000
_cell.angle_alpha   90.00
_cell.angle_beta   90.00
_cell.angle_gamma   90.00
#
_symmetry.space_group_name_H-M   'P 1'
#
loop_
_entity.id
_entity.type
_entity.pdbx_description
1 polymer ?
#
loop_
_entity_poly.entity_id
_entity_poly.type
_entity_poly.pdbx_seq_one_letter_code
_entity_poly.pdbx_strand_id
1 'polypeptide(L)'
;MKTLKKFAYVYGLLMLVVITTVGVTYAAFTDKASVLGATFSAGSADIKLLLDITKGVETSNLAEDLQGPTFSGIGPNWSADYLMKVYNNASSTLLLSSAANYETATDPDELRSYIYVEPFVWNDNGNGLLDAGELGQSYGKKTIVKWKTEGLSLGQAATGEVKALVLRFSTDTLPDTKQGKSGVFDFVFSSAGL
;
A
#
# COMPACT_ATOMS: atom_id res chain seq x y z
N MET A 1 1.22 -56.57 -27.01
CA MET A 1 1.36 -55.12 -27.31
C MET A 1 0.31 -54.19 -26.66
N LYS A 2 -0.74 -54.70 -25.97
CA LYS A 2 -1.75 -53.85 -25.28
C LYS A 2 -1.36 -53.41 -23.85
N THR A 3 -0.53 -54.18 -23.15
CA THR A 3 -0.10 -53.92 -21.77
C THR A 3 0.98 -52.83 -21.66
N LEU A 4 1.92 -52.77 -22.60
CA LEU A 4 2.99 -51.75 -22.61
C LEU A 4 2.44 -50.32 -22.75
N LYS A 5 1.35 -50.14 -23.51
CA LYS A 5 0.69 -48.84 -23.68
C LYS A 5 0.07 -48.33 -22.38
N LYS A 6 -0.53 -49.21 -21.56
CA LYS A 6 -1.17 -48.84 -20.28
C LYS A 6 -0.16 -48.29 -19.27
N PHE A 7 1.05 -48.87 -19.21
CA PHE A 7 2.11 -48.37 -18.33
C PHE A 7 2.62 -46.99 -18.74
N ALA A 8 2.73 -46.71 -20.04
CA ALA A 8 3.14 -45.39 -20.53
C ALA A 8 2.13 -44.29 -20.17
N TYR A 9 0.82 -44.57 -20.23
CA TYR A 9 -0.22 -43.60 -19.83
C TYR A 9 -0.21 -43.31 -18.32
N VAL A 10 -0.01 -44.35 -17.48
CA VAL A 10 0.01 -44.18 -16.02
C VAL A 10 1.22 -43.37 -15.57
N TYR A 11 2.41 -43.62 -16.14
CA TYR A 11 3.62 -42.83 -15.85
C TYR A 11 3.53 -41.40 -16.38
N GLY A 12 2.92 -41.18 -17.54
CA GLY A 12 2.68 -39.84 -18.07
C GLY A 12 1.75 -39.00 -17.21
N LEU A 13 0.67 -39.60 -16.67
CA LEU A 13 -0.25 -38.94 -15.75
C LEU A 13 0.40 -38.64 -14.38
N LEU A 14 1.22 -39.56 -13.86
CA LEU A 14 1.94 -39.35 -12.60
C LEU A 14 2.97 -38.21 -12.71
N MET A 15 3.70 -38.12 -13.83
CA MET A 15 4.60 -36.99 -14.11
C MET A 15 3.85 -35.66 -14.22
N LEU A 16 2.68 -35.65 -14.86
CA LEU A 16 1.88 -34.44 -15.02
C LEU A 16 1.39 -33.89 -13.66
N VAL A 17 0.99 -34.77 -12.73
CA VAL A 17 0.53 -34.38 -11.38
C VAL A 17 1.69 -33.85 -10.51
N VAL A 18 2.90 -34.38 -10.67
CA VAL A 18 4.08 -33.89 -9.95
C VAL A 18 4.51 -32.52 -10.48
N ILE A 19 4.46 -32.29 -11.79
CA ILE A 19 4.80 -30.98 -12.39
C ILE A 19 3.78 -29.92 -12.00
N THR A 20 2.48 -30.24 -11.99
CA THR A 20 1.46 -29.26 -11.57
C THR A 20 1.62 -28.92 -10.09
N THR A 21 1.76 -29.90 -9.19
CA THR A 21 1.88 -29.63 -7.74
C THR A 21 3.13 -28.83 -7.37
N VAL A 22 4.29 -29.11 -7.97
CA VAL A 22 5.52 -28.32 -7.75
C VAL A 22 5.35 -26.90 -8.30
N GLY A 23 4.73 -26.74 -9.48
CA GLY A 23 4.43 -25.43 -10.06
C GLY A 23 3.48 -24.58 -9.22
N VAL A 24 2.42 -25.19 -8.64
CA VAL A 24 1.48 -24.43 -7.77
C VAL A 24 2.13 -24.04 -6.45
N THR A 25 2.99 -24.90 -5.88
CA THR A 25 3.74 -24.53 -4.66
C THR A 25 4.75 -23.42 -4.93
N TYR A 26 5.44 -23.43 -6.07
CA TYR A 26 6.38 -22.35 -6.40
C TYR A 26 5.65 -21.02 -6.61
N ALA A 27 4.50 -21.01 -7.30
CA ALA A 27 3.69 -19.80 -7.45
C ALA A 27 3.09 -19.30 -6.11
N ALA A 28 2.62 -20.20 -5.25
CA ALA A 28 2.03 -19.84 -3.96
C ALA A 28 3.05 -19.37 -2.90
N PHE A 29 4.34 -19.73 -3.04
CA PHE A 29 5.41 -19.28 -2.15
C PHE A 29 6.35 -18.23 -2.78
N THR A 30 6.24 -17.91 -4.07
CA THR A 30 7.02 -16.84 -4.73
C THR A 30 6.36 -15.46 -4.62
N ASP A 31 5.08 -15.36 -4.22
CA ASP A 31 4.39 -14.07 -4.04
C ASP A 31 4.51 -13.48 -2.61
N LYS A 32 5.55 -13.87 -1.89
CA LYS A 32 6.10 -13.07 -0.77
C LYS A 32 7.58 -12.83 -0.96
N ALA A 33 8.00 -12.54 -2.19
CA ALA A 33 9.12 -11.64 -2.35
C ALA A 33 8.68 -10.31 -1.71
N SER A 34 8.97 -10.13 -0.42
CA SER A 34 9.07 -8.80 0.18
C SER A 34 9.98 -8.02 -0.76
N VAL A 35 9.37 -7.20 -1.61
CA VAL A 35 10.10 -6.14 -2.27
C VAL A 35 10.67 -5.33 -1.11
N LEU A 36 12.00 -5.22 -1.05
CA LEU A 36 12.63 -4.23 -0.18
C LEU A 36 12.01 -2.87 -0.57
N GLY A 37 11.08 -2.37 0.22
CA GLY A 37 10.23 -1.27 -0.18
C GLY A 37 9.16 -1.00 0.85
N ALA A 38 8.68 0.24 0.86
CA ALA A 38 7.59 0.66 1.73
C ALA A 38 6.33 -0.16 1.44
N THR A 39 5.45 -0.34 2.42
CA THR A 39 4.10 -0.88 2.21
C THR A 39 3.02 0.09 2.67
N PHE A 40 1.87 0.03 2.00
CA PHE A 40 0.61 0.52 2.55
C PHE A 40 -0.22 -0.69 2.97
N SER A 41 -0.71 -0.72 4.20
CA SER A 41 -1.41 -1.89 4.74
C SER A 41 -2.75 -1.51 5.39
N ALA A 42 -3.75 -2.36 5.19
CA ALA A 42 -5.00 -2.37 5.94
C ALA A 42 -4.76 -3.09 7.28
N GLY A 43 -4.68 -2.30 8.34
CA GLY A 43 -4.55 -2.78 9.72
C GLY A 43 -5.86 -3.29 10.34
N SER A 44 -6.94 -3.37 9.56
CA SER A 44 -8.23 -3.90 10.00
C SER A 44 -8.90 -4.67 8.85
N ALA A 45 -9.58 -5.78 9.19
CA ALA A 45 -10.34 -6.57 8.22
C ALA A 45 -11.57 -5.81 7.66
N ASP A 46 -11.98 -4.74 8.34
CA ASP A 46 -13.12 -3.90 8.01
C ASP A 46 -12.83 -2.91 6.87
N ILE A 47 -11.57 -2.76 6.47
CA ILE A 47 -11.17 -1.91 5.35
C ILE A 47 -10.38 -2.72 4.32
N LYS A 48 -10.38 -2.21 3.09
CA LYS A 48 -9.52 -2.71 2.00
C LYS A 48 -8.89 -1.54 1.27
N LEU A 49 -7.76 -1.79 0.62
CA LEU A 49 -7.13 -0.85 -0.30
C LEU A 49 -7.48 -1.24 -1.73
N LEU A 50 -7.68 -0.27 -2.62
CA LEU A 50 -7.88 -0.57 -4.04
C LEU A 50 -6.53 -0.80 -4.73
N LEU A 51 -6.38 -1.95 -5.39
CA LEU A 51 -5.20 -2.28 -6.21
C LEU A 51 -5.07 -1.34 -7.41
N ASP A 52 -6.18 -1.13 -8.10
CA ASP A 52 -6.30 -0.22 -9.22
C ASP A 52 -7.30 0.88 -8.85
N ILE A 53 -6.77 2.09 -8.65
CA ILE A 53 -7.54 3.27 -8.26
C ILE A 53 -8.53 3.75 -9.33
N THR A 54 -8.42 3.25 -10.57
CA THR A 54 -9.37 3.56 -11.66
C THR A 54 -10.59 2.63 -11.66
N LYS A 55 -10.56 1.54 -10.89
CA LYS A 55 -11.61 0.51 -10.85
C LYS A 55 -12.50 0.61 -9.62
N GLY A 56 -13.64 -0.10 -9.66
CA GLY A 56 -14.57 -0.22 -8.55
C GLY A 56 -14.14 -1.22 -7.47
N VAL A 57 -15.07 -1.54 -6.56
CA VAL A 57 -14.83 -2.38 -5.35
C VAL A 57 -15.04 -3.88 -5.59
N GLU A 58 -14.81 -4.35 -6.81
CA GLU A 58 -14.86 -5.78 -7.12
C GLU A 58 -13.82 -6.54 -6.29
N THR A 59 -14.11 -7.75 -5.81
CA THR A 59 -13.23 -8.51 -4.90
C THR A 59 -11.79 -8.66 -5.43
N SER A 60 -11.62 -8.80 -6.75
CA SER A 60 -10.31 -8.88 -7.41
C SER A 60 -9.49 -7.59 -7.38
N ASN A 61 -10.11 -6.46 -7.04
CA ASN A 61 -9.48 -5.14 -6.95
C ASN A 61 -9.23 -4.70 -5.49
N LEU A 62 -9.55 -5.55 -4.52
CA LEU A 62 -9.39 -5.26 -3.11
C LEU A 62 -8.16 -5.98 -2.57
N ALA A 63 -7.30 -5.25 -1.87
CA ALA A 63 -6.09 -5.79 -1.25
C ALA A 63 -5.98 -5.37 0.22
N GLU A 64 -5.27 -6.19 0.99
CA GLU A 64 -4.84 -5.84 2.34
C GLU A 64 -3.59 -4.95 2.30
N ASP A 65 -2.69 -5.20 1.34
CA ASP A 65 -1.42 -4.53 1.24
C ASP A 65 -1.18 -4.05 -0.19
N LEU A 66 -0.61 -2.86 -0.32
CA LEU A 66 -0.10 -2.30 -1.57
C LEU A 66 1.39 -1.99 -1.43
N GLN A 67 2.07 -1.99 -2.56
CA GLN A 67 3.41 -1.42 -2.62
C GLN A 67 3.34 0.08 -2.25
N GLY A 68 4.15 0.46 -1.27
CA GLY A 68 4.27 1.82 -0.78
C GLY A 68 5.25 2.67 -1.61
N PRO A 69 5.47 3.92 -1.17
CA PRO A 69 6.25 4.90 -1.90
C PRO A 69 7.74 4.57 -1.93
N THR A 70 8.38 4.85 -3.06
CA THR A 70 9.85 4.84 -3.18
C THR A 70 10.37 6.27 -3.26
N PHE A 71 11.25 6.64 -2.33
CA PHE A 71 11.84 7.97 -2.29
C PHE A 71 13.16 8.00 -3.06
N SER A 72 13.20 8.71 -4.18
CA SER A 72 14.41 8.89 -4.99
C SER A 72 14.74 10.37 -5.18
N GLY A 73 16.01 10.73 -5.08
CA GLY A 73 16.45 12.11 -5.35
C GLY A 73 15.92 13.14 -4.35
N ILE A 74 15.68 12.74 -3.10
CA ILE A 74 15.21 13.63 -2.04
C ILE A 74 16.25 14.71 -1.75
N GLY A 75 15.81 15.96 -1.85
CA GLY A 75 16.58 17.19 -1.62
C GLY A 75 15.74 18.21 -0.84
N PRO A 76 16.19 19.47 -0.69
CA PRO A 76 15.37 20.54 -0.14
C PRO A 76 14.17 20.85 -1.04
N ASN A 77 13.01 21.18 -0.45
CA ASN A 77 11.75 21.47 -1.17
C ASN A 77 11.26 20.34 -2.09
N TRP A 78 11.69 19.10 -1.86
CA TRP A 78 11.23 17.96 -2.63
C TRP A 78 9.78 17.65 -2.25
N SER A 79 8.98 17.19 -3.21
CA SER A 79 7.62 16.71 -2.97
C SER A 79 7.27 15.59 -3.95
N ALA A 80 6.48 14.62 -3.48
CA ALA A 80 5.87 13.59 -4.31
C ALA A 80 4.48 13.21 -3.79
N ASP A 81 3.55 13.01 -4.71
CA ASP A 81 2.17 12.65 -4.40
C ASP A 81 1.93 11.17 -4.72
N TYR A 82 1.22 10.50 -3.81
CA TYR A 82 0.77 9.12 -3.98
C TYR A 82 -0.74 9.07 -3.85
N LEU A 83 -1.40 8.60 -4.90
CA LEU A 83 -2.85 8.47 -4.95
C LEU A 83 -3.26 7.10 -4.46
N MET A 84 -4.26 7.05 -3.59
CA MET A 84 -4.79 5.79 -3.09
C MET A 84 -6.26 5.90 -2.70
N LYS A 85 -6.89 4.73 -2.53
CA LYS A 85 -8.29 4.62 -2.14
C LYS A 85 -8.45 3.57 -1.04
N VAL A 86 -9.12 3.97 0.04
CA VAL A 86 -9.46 3.11 1.19
C VAL A 86 -10.96 2.83 1.15
N TYR A 87 -11.33 1.57 1.05
CA TYR A 87 -12.72 1.11 1.01
C TYR A 87 -13.17 0.65 2.40
N ASN A 88 -14.33 1.14 2.85
CA ASN A 88 -15.03 0.60 4.00
C ASN A 88 -15.81 -0.66 3.61
N ASN A 89 -15.29 -1.82 4.01
CA ASN A 89 -15.86 -3.15 3.79
C ASN A 89 -16.73 -3.64 4.97
N ALA A 90 -16.89 -2.84 6.03
CA ALA A 90 -17.77 -3.17 7.14
C ALA A 90 -19.25 -2.92 6.80
N SER A 91 -20.14 -3.39 7.68
CA SER A 91 -21.58 -3.10 7.61
C SER A 91 -21.96 -1.78 8.28
N SER A 92 -21.01 -1.03 8.85
CA SER A 92 -21.24 0.23 9.57
C SER A 92 -20.25 1.33 9.15
N THR A 93 -20.55 2.57 9.52
CA THR A 93 -19.61 3.70 9.38
C THR A 93 -18.38 3.46 10.27
N LEU A 94 -17.20 3.74 9.72
CA LEU A 94 -15.93 3.60 10.41
C LEU A 94 -15.27 4.97 10.64
N LEU A 95 -14.58 5.13 11.76
CA LEU A 95 -13.52 6.13 11.90
C LEU A 95 -12.23 5.57 11.33
N LEU A 96 -11.61 6.30 10.41
CA LEU A 96 -10.35 5.93 9.79
C LEU A 96 -9.19 6.68 10.41
N SER A 97 -8.09 5.97 10.63
CA SER A 97 -6.82 6.53 11.07
C SER A 97 -5.67 5.90 10.32
N SER A 98 -4.49 6.50 10.41
CA SER A 98 -3.28 5.90 9.88
C SER A 98 -2.07 6.21 10.73
N ALA A 99 -1.10 5.30 10.77
CA ALA A 99 0.20 5.47 11.41
C ALA A 99 1.32 4.98 10.51
N ALA A 100 2.49 5.61 10.60
CA ALA A 100 3.69 5.09 9.96
C ALA A 100 4.35 4.01 10.84
N ASN A 101 5.04 3.07 10.22
CA ASN A 101 5.92 2.12 10.87
C ASN A 101 7.28 2.12 10.17
N TYR A 102 8.35 1.96 10.95
CA TYR A 102 9.72 1.91 10.46
C TYR A 102 10.64 1.40 11.55
N GLU A 103 11.76 0.82 11.16
CA GLU A 103 12.83 0.43 12.05
C GLU A 103 14.05 1.30 11.81
N THR A 104 14.91 1.50 12.81
CA THR A 104 16.17 2.23 12.61
C THR A 104 17.04 1.59 11.53
N ALA A 105 16.96 0.26 11.38
CA ALA A 105 17.67 -0.47 10.33
C ALA A 105 17.17 -0.15 8.90
N THR A 106 15.90 0.24 8.74
CA THR A 106 15.30 0.57 7.44
C THR A 106 15.40 2.06 7.10
N ASP A 107 15.83 2.90 8.05
CA ASP A 107 16.11 4.33 7.89
C ASP A 107 17.39 4.73 8.67
N PRO A 108 18.57 4.26 8.21
CA PRO A 108 19.84 4.50 8.91
C PRO A 108 20.27 5.97 8.86
N ASP A 109 19.82 6.70 7.83
CA ASP A 109 20.10 8.12 7.66
C ASP A 109 19.05 9.02 8.32
N GLU A 110 18.09 8.49 9.09
CA GLU A 110 17.11 9.25 9.87
C GLU A 110 16.27 10.25 9.05
N LEU A 111 15.95 9.89 7.81
CA LEU A 111 15.13 10.70 6.92
C LEU A 111 13.71 10.90 7.44
N ARG A 112 13.21 9.99 8.29
CA ARG A 112 11.91 10.09 8.98
C ARG A 112 11.64 11.42 9.67
N SER A 113 12.69 12.11 10.11
CA SER A 113 12.61 13.38 10.83
C SER A 113 12.48 14.58 9.90
N TYR A 114 12.77 14.40 8.61
CA TYR A 114 12.81 15.46 7.59
C TYR A 114 11.72 15.30 6.53
N ILE A 115 11.23 14.07 6.32
CA ILE A 115 10.12 13.80 5.41
C ILE A 115 8.80 14.07 6.14
N TYR A 116 8.06 15.03 5.63
CA TYR A 116 6.69 15.32 5.98
C TYR A 116 5.74 14.51 5.12
N VAL A 117 4.58 14.20 5.70
CA VAL A 117 3.44 13.60 5.03
C VAL A 117 2.21 14.41 5.36
N GLU A 118 1.42 14.71 4.33
CA GLU A 118 0.19 15.44 4.42
C GLU A 118 -0.86 14.74 3.55
N PRO A 119 -1.80 14.00 4.16
CA PRO A 119 -2.93 13.44 3.42
C PRO A 119 -3.94 14.51 3.07
N PHE A 120 -4.44 14.50 1.85
CA PHE A 120 -5.54 15.35 1.39
C PHE A 120 -6.71 14.49 0.95
N VAL A 121 -7.92 15.04 1.06
CA VAL A 121 -9.08 14.54 0.32
C VAL A 121 -8.79 14.64 -1.17
N TRP A 122 -9.01 13.54 -1.90
CA TRP A 122 -8.96 13.55 -3.36
C TRP A 122 -10.39 13.50 -3.91
N ASN A 123 -10.83 14.58 -4.54
CA ASN A 123 -12.14 14.65 -5.20
C ASN A 123 -12.05 14.07 -6.61
N ASP A 124 -11.69 12.79 -6.71
CA ASP A 124 -11.49 12.08 -7.97
C ASP A 124 -12.74 12.07 -8.86
N ASN A 125 -12.58 12.44 -10.13
CA ASN A 125 -13.61 12.34 -11.15
C ASN A 125 -13.76 10.92 -11.75
N GLY A 126 -12.91 9.98 -11.34
CA GLY A 126 -12.94 8.56 -11.73
C GLY A 126 -11.91 8.18 -12.80
N ASN A 127 -11.07 9.11 -13.25
CA ASN A 127 -10.00 8.83 -14.22
C ASN A 127 -8.71 8.29 -13.57
N GLY A 128 -8.62 8.32 -12.23
CA GLY A 128 -7.46 7.83 -11.47
C GLY A 128 -6.23 8.73 -11.54
N LEU A 129 -6.38 9.97 -11.99
CA LEU A 129 -5.33 10.98 -12.06
C LEU A 129 -5.69 12.14 -11.13
N LEU A 130 -4.68 12.86 -10.64
CA LEU A 130 -4.92 14.07 -9.86
C LEU A 130 -4.97 15.28 -10.80
N ASP A 131 -6.18 15.74 -11.09
CA ASP A 131 -6.40 16.92 -11.94
C ASP A 131 -6.44 18.23 -11.14
N ALA A 132 -6.32 19.34 -11.86
CA ALA A 132 -6.42 20.67 -11.28
C ALA A 132 -7.80 20.88 -10.63
N GLY A 133 -7.80 21.21 -9.34
CA GLY A 133 -9.03 21.44 -8.56
C GLY A 133 -9.54 20.21 -7.80
N GLU A 134 -8.93 19.03 -7.98
CA GLU A 134 -9.35 17.82 -7.26
C GLU A 134 -8.69 17.65 -5.89
N LEU A 135 -7.62 18.40 -5.62
CA LEU A 135 -6.97 18.41 -4.31
C LEU A 135 -7.86 19.15 -3.30
N GLY A 136 -8.41 18.40 -2.35
CA GLY A 136 -9.32 18.88 -1.34
C GLY A 136 -8.64 19.31 -0.05
N GLN A 137 -9.36 19.14 1.06
CA GLN A 137 -8.90 19.54 2.40
C GLN A 137 -7.76 18.65 2.89
N SER A 138 -6.81 19.26 3.62
CA SER A 138 -5.73 18.56 4.31
C SER A 138 -6.23 17.93 5.62
N TYR A 139 -5.74 16.72 5.92
CA TYR A 139 -5.87 16.06 7.22
C TYR A 139 -4.74 16.44 8.20
N GLY A 140 -3.83 17.33 7.79
CA GLY A 140 -2.72 17.84 8.57
C GLY A 140 -1.37 17.27 8.13
N LYS A 141 -0.34 18.12 8.24
CA LYS A 141 1.06 17.82 7.90
C LYS A 141 1.82 17.33 9.14
N LYS A 142 2.46 16.16 9.05
CA LYS A 142 3.33 15.60 10.11
C LYS A 142 4.60 15.01 9.53
N THR A 143 5.68 14.99 10.29
CA THR A 143 6.85 14.17 9.91
C THR A 143 6.51 12.68 10.05
N ILE A 144 7.26 11.80 9.39
CA ILE A 144 7.08 10.34 9.55
C ILE A 144 7.26 9.93 11.03
N VAL A 145 8.18 10.57 11.76
CA VAL A 145 8.31 10.36 13.23
C VAL A 145 6.99 10.64 13.95
N LYS A 146 6.41 11.82 13.73
CA LYS A 146 5.15 12.21 14.37
C LYS A 146 3.98 11.35 13.90
N TRP A 147 3.99 10.91 12.64
CA TRP A 147 2.97 10.00 12.14
C TRP A 147 3.01 8.64 12.85
N LYS A 148 4.20 8.10 13.14
CA LYS A 148 4.34 6.88 13.95
C LYS A 148 3.86 7.06 15.39
N THR A 149 4.21 8.17 16.04
CA THR A 149 3.93 8.37 17.47
C THR A 149 2.53 8.88 17.78
N GLU A 150 1.95 9.70 16.90
CA GLU A 150 0.66 10.36 17.12
C GLU A 150 -0.46 9.85 16.21
N GLY A 151 -0.11 9.19 15.10
CA GLY A 151 -1.07 8.85 14.05
C GLY A 151 -1.64 10.07 13.31
N LEU A 152 -2.54 9.78 12.37
CA LEU A 152 -3.37 10.74 11.63
C LEU A 152 -4.82 10.27 11.68
N SER A 153 -5.75 11.19 11.89
CA SER A 153 -7.18 10.94 11.73
C SER A 153 -7.59 11.29 10.31
N LEU A 154 -8.25 10.37 9.62
CA LEU A 154 -8.70 10.51 8.22
C LEU A 154 -10.21 10.74 8.14
N GLY A 155 -10.84 11.02 9.28
CA GLY A 155 -12.28 11.23 9.42
C GLY A 155 -13.07 9.94 9.33
N GLN A 156 -14.35 10.05 8.97
CA GLN A 156 -15.27 8.93 8.86
C GLN A 156 -15.35 8.41 7.42
N ALA A 157 -15.68 7.13 7.27
CA ALA A 157 -16.09 6.53 6.01
C ALA A 157 -17.41 5.78 6.23
N ALA A 158 -18.47 6.15 5.50
CA ALA A 158 -19.75 5.47 5.54
C ALA A 158 -19.65 4.03 5.02
N THR A 159 -20.64 3.20 5.35
CA THR A 159 -20.75 1.83 4.82
C THR A 159 -20.65 1.83 3.30
N GLY A 160 -19.69 1.07 2.76
CA GLY A 160 -19.47 0.97 1.31
C GLY A 160 -18.78 2.19 0.67
N GLU A 161 -18.37 3.20 1.44
CA GLU A 161 -17.65 4.36 0.92
C GLU A 161 -16.23 4.00 0.49
N VAL A 162 -15.80 4.57 -0.63
CA VAL A 162 -14.40 4.58 -1.06
C VAL A 162 -13.81 5.96 -0.79
N LYS A 163 -12.97 6.05 0.23
CA LYS A 163 -12.27 7.30 0.56
C LYS A 163 -11.01 7.43 -0.29
N ALA A 164 -11.02 8.39 -1.21
CA ALA A 164 -9.89 8.72 -2.07
C ALA A 164 -8.96 9.74 -1.39
N LEU A 165 -7.65 9.46 -1.44
CA LEU A 165 -6.63 10.22 -0.73
C LEU A 165 -5.45 10.55 -1.66
N VAL A 166 -4.93 11.78 -1.53
CA VAL A 166 -3.59 12.13 -1.98
C VAL A 166 -2.67 12.14 -0.77
N LEU A 167 -1.68 11.27 -0.73
CA LEU A 167 -0.61 11.34 0.26
C LEU A 167 0.55 12.15 -0.31
N ARG A 168 0.69 13.40 0.14
CA ARG A 168 1.82 14.24 -0.25
C ARG A 168 2.98 14.05 0.70
N PHE A 169 4.08 13.52 0.20
CA PHE A 169 5.35 13.47 0.90
C PHE A 169 6.18 14.67 0.50
N SER A 170 6.84 15.33 1.46
CA SER A 170 7.66 16.51 1.16
C SER A 170 8.81 16.71 2.13
N THR A 171 9.78 17.53 1.75
CA THR A 171 10.83 18.06 2.62
C THR A 171 10.79 19.57 2.53
N ASP A 172 10.91 20.28 3.65
CA ASP A 172 11.05 21.74 3.62
C ASP A 172 12.54 22.08 3.45
N THR A 173 13.36 21.61 4.38
CA THR A 173 14.82 21.66 4.31
C THR A 173 15.39 20.25 4.51
N LEU A 174 16.50 19.95 3.83
CA LEU A 174 17.20 18.67 3.98
C LEU A 174 18.71 18.93 4.01
N PRO A 175 19.42 18.57 5.11
CA PRO A 175 20.87 18.75 5.18
C PRO A 175 21.58 18.01 4.05
N ASP A 176 22.68 18.56 3.53
CA ASP A 176 23.44 17.97 2.42
C ASP A 176 23.89 16.53 2.72
N THR A 177 24.18 16.20 3.99
CA THR A 177 24.54 14.84 4.43
C THR A 177 23.42 13.82 4.28
N LYS A 178 22.17 14.28 4.16
CA LYS A 178 20.95 13.46 4.03
C LYS A 178 20.41 13.43 2.60
N GLN A 179 20.88 14.31 1.71
CA GLN A 179 20.41 14.37 0.33
C GLN A 179 20.83 13.11 -0.45
N GLY A 180 19.92 12.58 -1.27
CA GLY A 180 20.15 11.36 -2.06
C GLY A 180 20.24 10.07 -1.22
N LYS A 181 20.03 10.13 0.10
CA LYS A 181 19.88 8.94 0.95
C LYS A 181 18.51 8.31 0.73
N SER A 182 18.35 7.10 1.24
CA SER A 182 17.11 6.32 1.11
C SER A 182 16.68 5.77 2.47
N GLY A 183 15.37 5.67 2.66
CA GLY A 183 14.75 5.01 3.80
C GLY A 183 13.49 4.29 3.35
N VAL A 184 13.11 3.25 4.09
CA VAL A 184 11.90 2.47 3.89
C VAL A 184 10.98 2.66 5.08
N PHE A 185 9.74 3.05 4.78
CA PHE A 185 8.71 3.38 5.76
C PHE A 185 7.41 2.70 5.34
N ASP A 186 6.82 1.94 6.26
CA ASP A 186 5.52 1.33 6.06
C ASP A 186 4.44 2.24 6.63
N PHE A 187 3.22 2.10 6.15
CA PHE A 187 2.09 2.90 6.58
C PHE A 187 0.87 2.02 6.74
N VAL A 188 0.25 2.08 7.91
CA VAL A 188 -0.90 1.25 8.27
C VAL A 188 -2.12 2.14 8.35
N PHE A 189 -3.16 1.79 7.62
CA PHE A 189 -4.50 2.37 7.72
C PHE A 189 -5.32 1.51 8.66
N SER A 190 -5.97 2.11 9.65
CA SER A 190 -6.76 1.40 10.64
C SER A 190 -8.17 1.96 10.68
N SER A 191 -9.08 1.16 11.22
CA SER A 191 -10.45 1.56 11.44
C SER A 191 -10.91 1.24 12.85
N ALA A 192 -11.89 2.00 13.32
CA ALA A 192 -12.68 1.69 14.50
C ALA A 192 -14.17 1.88 14.17
N GLY A 193 -15.01 0.94 14.61
CA GLY A 193 -16.46 1.06 14.49
C GLY A 193 -17.00 2.24 15.29
N LEU A 194 -18.01 2.91 14.73
CA LEU A 194 -18.84 3.91 15.42
C LEU A 194 -20.11 3.31 16.01
#